data_AF-A0A1X0XXL9-F1
#
_entry.id   AF-A0A1X0XXL9-F1
#
_cell.length_a   1.000
_cell.length_b   1.000
_cell.length_c   1.000
_cell.angle_alpha   90.00
_cell.angle_beta   90.00
_cell.angle_gamma   90.00
#
_symmetry.space_group_name_H-M   'P 1'
#
loop_
_entity.id
_entity.type
_entity.pdbx_description
1 polymer ?
#
loop_
_entity_poly.entity_id
_entity_poly.type
_entity_poly.pdbx_seq_one_letter_code
_entity_poly.pdbx_strand_id
1 'polypeptide(L)'
;MGPDPILSLRNEDEHLALGSRVIACWSDNLGSFRARGVIASLHSNRVRVRLLESAGRFPAGSSIDLPRIMDSQNWSSEHCVYLETSKVSGF
;
A
#
# COMPACT_ATOMS: atom_id res chain seq x y z
N MET A 1 6.72 19.44 -20.38
CA MET A 1 6.53 18.01 -20.05
C MET A 1 6.90 17.85 -18.59
N GLY A 2 5.92 17.92 -17.69
CA GLY A 2 6.15 17.62 -16.27
C GLY A 2 6.35 16.11 -16.11
N PRO A 3 7.06 15.65 -15.06
CA PRO A 3 7.30 14.23 -14.85
C PRO A 3 5.96 13.50 -14.75
N ASP A 4 5.77 12.46 -15.57
CA ASP A 4 4.56 11.65 -15.58
C ASP A 4 4.24 11.17 -14.15
N PRO A 5 3.01 11.36 -13.64
CA PRO A 5 2.65 11.02 -12.26
C PRO A 5 2.86 9.52 -11.95
N ILE A 6 2.86 8.67 -12.97
CA ILE A 6 3.14 7.23 -12.86
C ILE A 6 4.61 6.94 -12.55
N LEU A 7 5.56 7.77 -13.04
CA LEU A 7 6.98 7.59 -12.76
C LEU A 7 7.31 7.89 -11.30
N SER A 8 6.70 8.93 -10.71
CA SER A 8 6.89 9.25 -9.28
C SER A 8 6.35 8.14 -8.37
N LEU A 9 5.19 7.59 -8.70
CA LEU A 9 4.61 6.48 -7.94
C LEU A 9 5.40 5.17 -8.10
N ARG A 10 5.99 4.93 -9.29
CA ARG A 10 6.89 3.80 -9.52
C ARG A 10 8.16 3.91 -8.68
N ASN A 11 8.70 5.12 -8.53
CA ASN A 11 9.87 5.35 -7.69
C ASN A 11 9.55 5.07 -6.21
N GLU A 12 8.39 5.53 -5.70
CA GLU A 12 7.93 5.20 -4.34
C GLU A 12 7.73 3.70 -4.13
N ASP A 13 7.24 2.97 -5.14
CA ASP A 13 7.10 1.51 -5.09
C ASP A 13 8.46 0.78 -5.06
N GLU A 14 9.51 1.32 -5.69
CA GLU A 14 10.87 0.78 -5.54
C GLU A 14 11.47 1.02 -4.14
N HIS A 15 11.04 2.09 -3.45
CA HIS A 15 11.42 2.36 -2.07
C HIS A 15 10.63 1.53 -1.03
N LEU A 16 9.63 0.75 -1.45
CA LEU A 16 8.99 -0.23 -0.58
C LEU A 16 10.02 -1.31 -0.23
N ALA A 17 10.41 -1.34 1.04
CA ALA A 17 11.31 -2.34 1.60
C ALA A 17 10.58 -3.21 2.63
N LEU A 18 11.04 -4.45 2.81
CA LEU A 18 10.53 -5.31 3.88
C LEU A 18 10.71 -4.62 5.23
N GLY A 19 9.66 -4.61 6.04
CA GLY A 19 9.62 -3.92 7.33
C GLY A 19 9.26 -2.43 7.26
N SER A 20 9.15 -1.82 6.07
CA SER A 20 8.69 -0.44 5.93
C SER A 20 7.26 -0.28 6.44
N ARG A 21 7.02 0.82 7.15
CA ARG A 21 5.66 1.20 7.59
C ARG A 21 4.90 1.81 6.42
N VAL A 22 3.69 1.31 6.21
CA VAL A 22 2.84 1.67 5.10
C VAL A 22 1.40 1.86 5.54
N ILE A 23 0.65 2.59 4.75
CA ILE A 23 -0.81 2.67 4.83
C ILE A 23 -1.35 1.83 3.67
N ALA A 24 -2.03 0.75 4.01
CA ALA A 24 -2.72 -0.11 3.06
C ALA A 24 -4.16 0.40 2.88
N CYS A 25 -4.56 0.57 1.63
CA CYS A 25 -5.93 0.87 1.22
C CYS A 25 -6.42 -0.27 0.35
N TRP A 26 -7.58 -0.84 0.68
CA TRP A 26 -8.18 -1.93 -0.08
C TRP A 26 -9.69 -1.87 -0.02
N SER A 27 -10.36 -2.12 -1.14
CA SER A 27 -11.81 -2.30 -1.17
C SER A 27 -12.16 -3.79 -1.20
N ASP A 28 -13.19 -4.19 -0.47
CA ASP A 28 -13.80 -5.51 -0.56
C ASP A 28 -15.32 -5.35 -0.78
N ASN A 29 -16.06 -6.45 -0.91
CA ASN A 29 -17.52 -6.46 -1.06
C ASN A 29 -18.27 -5.76 0.09
N LEU A 30 -17.60 -5.50 1.22
CA LEU A 30 -18.15 -4.80 2.38
C LEU A 30 -17.84 -3.29 2.41
N GLY A 31 -17.02 -2.80 1.49
CA GLY A 31 -16.61 -1.40 1.40
C GLY A 31 -15.09 -1.20 1.35
N SER A 32 -14.68 0.06 1.43
CA SER A 32 -13.28 0.47 1.41
C SER A 32 -12.68 0.49 2.81
N PHE A 33 -11.51 -0.10 2.95
CA PHE A 33 -10.76 -0.22 4.19
C PHE A 33 -9.42 0.49 4.06
N ARG A 34 -8.97 1.06 5.18
CA ARG A 34 -7.68 1.73 5.29
C ARG A 34 -7.09 1.43 6.66
N ALA A 35 -5.87 0.90 6.70
CA ALA A 35 -5.13 0.70 7.94
C ALA A 35 -3.63 0.82 7.74
N ARG A 36 -2.94 1.13 8.83
CA ARG A 36 -1.48 1.06 8.89
C ARG A 36 -1.03 -0.39 8.98
N GLY A 37 0.09 -0.66 8.34
CA GLY A 37 0.73 -1.95 8.34
C GLY A 37 2.23 -1.83 8.12
N VAL A 38 2.87 -2.99 8.14
CA VAL A 38 4.26 -3.13 7.74
C VAL A 38 4.36 -4.09 6.57
N ILE A 39 5.28 -3.82 5.67
CA ILE A 39 5.52 -4.72 4.54
C ILE A 39 6.14 -6.02 5.07
N ALA A 40 5.37 -7.11 5.00
CA ALA A 40 5.82 -8.42 5.42
C ALA A 40 6.51 -9.18 4.27
N SER A 41 6.07 -8.97 3.03
CA SER A 41 6.67 -9.59 1.83
C SER A 41 6.47 -8.71 0.61
N LEU A 42 7.47 -8.68 -0.27
CA LEU A 42 7.43 -7.97 -1.55
C LEU A 42 7.66 -8.98 -2.66
N HIS A 43 6.71 -9.04 -3.57
CA HIS A 43 6.81 -9.78 -4.83
C HIS A 43 6.81 -8.78 -5.98
N SER A 44 7.15 -9.22 -7.19
CA SER A 44 7.22 -8.35 -8.37
C SER A 44 5.88 -7.70 -8.74
N ASN A 45 4.75 -8.34 -8.40
CA ASN A 45 3.40 -7.86 -8.72
C ASN A 45 2.51 -7.61 -7.49
N ARG A 46 2.93 -8.04 -6.30
CA ARG A 46 2.12 -8.03 -5.08
C ARG A 46 2.96 -7.61 -3.88
N VAL A 47 2.33 -6.92 -2.96
CA VAL A 47 2.90 -6.55 -1.66
C VAL A 47 2.01 -7.12 -0.57
N ARG A 48 2.61 -7.86 0.35
CA ARG A 48 1.94 -8.36 1.53
C ARG A 48 2.18 -7.40 2.68
N VAL A 49 1.10 -6.82 3.18
CA VAL A 49 1.12 -5.90 4.30
C VAL A 49 0.54 -6.60 5.52
N ARG A 50 1.29 -6.61 6.62
CA ARG A 50 0.80 -7.04 7.92
C ARG A 50 0.23 -5.84 8.65
N LEU A 51 -1.07 -5.86 8.95
CA LEU A 51 -1.77 -4.78 9.61
C LEU A 51 -1.25 -4.60 11.04
N LEU A 52 -1.01 -3.35 11.42
CA LEU A 52 -0.66 -2.97 12.80
C LEU A 52 -1.91 -2.60 13.61
N GLU A 53 -2.99 -2.21 12.94
CA GLU A 53 -4.27 -1.83 13.53
C GLU A 53 -5.42 -2.63 12.89
N SER A 54 -6.56 -2.69 13.58
CA SER A 54 -7.76 -3.32 13.03
C SER A 54 -8.44 -2.42 12.00
N ALA A 55 -8.75 -2.96 10.83
CA ALA A 55 -9.54 -2.30 9.79
C ALA A 55 -10.86 -3.04 9.59
N GLY A 56 -11.95 -2.53 10.16
CA GLY A 56 -13.26 -3.17 10.06
C GLY A 56 -13.23 -4.60 10.62
N ARG A 57 -13.40 -5.60 9.75
CA ARG A 57 -13.36 -7.03 10.12
C ARG A 57 -11.95 -7.62 10.24
N PHE A 58 -10.92 -6.90 9.79
CA PHE A 58 -9.55 -7.39 9.78
C PHE A 58 -8.87 -6.99 11.08
N PRO A 59 -8.57 -7.92 12.00
CA PRO A 59 -7.89 -7.60 13.24
C PRO A 59 -6.44 -7.16 13.01
N ALA A 60 -5.88 -6.46 14.00
CA ALA A 60 -4.44 -6.18 14.01
C ALA A 60 -3.64 -7.49 13.93
N GLY A 61 -2.59 -7.50 13.13
CA GLY A 61 -1.77 -8.68 12.85
C GLY A 61 -2.22 -9.50 11.63
N SER A 62 -3.40 -9.24 11.06
CA SER A 62 -3.81 -9.83 9.79
C SER A 62 -2.89 -9.43 8.65
N SER A 63 -2.74 -10.31 7.64
CA SER A 63 -1.96 -10.03 6.44
C SER A 63 -2.88 -9.82 5.25
N ILE A 64 -2.71 -8.71 4.54
CA ILE A 64 -3.45 -8.36 3.34
C ILE A 64 -2.48 -8.36 2.16
N ASP A 65 -2.89 -8.97 1.06
CA ASP A 65 -2.15 -9.00 -0.20
C ASP A 65 -2.71 -7.90 -1.11
N LEU A 66 -1.87 -6.96 -1.52
CA LEU A 66 -2.27 -5.85 -2.38
C LEU A 66 -1.44 -5.83 -3.66
N PRO A 67 -2.03 -5.45 -4.79
CA PRO A 67 -1.30 -5.30 -6.04
C PRO A 67 -0.27 -4.18 -5.94
N ARG A 68 0.91 -4.36 -6.54
CA ARG A 68 1.89 -3.28 -6.73
C ARG A 68 1.49 -2.43 -7.92
N ILE A 69 2.02 -1.20 -7.99
CA ILE A 69 1.73 -0.29 -9.11
C ILE A 69 2.17 -0.85 -10.47
N MET A 70 3.16 -1.77 -10.46
CA MET A 70 3.60 -2.48 -11.65
C MET A 70 2.51 -3.39 -12.25
N ASP A 71 1.52 -3.82 -11.45
CA ASP A 71 0.37 -4.59 -11.90
C ASP A 71 -0.76 -3.64 -12.32
N SER A 72 -0.57 -2.91 -13.42
CA SER A 72 -1.54 -1.90 -13.90
C SER A 72 -2.93 -2.46 -14.27
N GLN A 73 -3.11 -3.79 -14.24
CA GLN A 73 -4.40 -4.44 -14.46
C GLN A 73 -5.21 -4.60 -13.17
N ASN A 74 -4.56 -4.81 -12.01
CA ASN A 74 -5.26 -4.94 -10.71
C ASN A 74 -4.99 -3.76 -9.77
N TRP A 75 -3.99 -2.92 -10.05
CA TRP A 75 -3.71 -1.73 -9.29
C TRP A 75 -4.78 -0.67 -9.56
N SER A 76 -5.46 -0.26 -8.50
CA SER A 76 -6.45 0.82 -8.51
C SER A 76 -6.23 1.72 -7.31
N SER A 77 -6.70 2.96 -7.34
CA SER A 77 -6.68 3.88 -6.17
C SER A 77 -7.40 3.28 -4.95
N GLU A 78 -8.25 2.28 -5.18
CA GLU A 78 -8.95 1.50 -4.16
C GLU A 78 -8.13 0.34 -3.58
N HIS A 79 -7.07 -0.09 -4.27
CA HIS A 79 -6.19 -1.21 -3.89
C HIS A 79 -4.73 -0.77 -4.01
N CYS A 80 -4.27 0.01 -3.04
CA CYS A 80 -2.97 0.65 -3.09
C CYS A 80 -2.27 0.66 -1.72
N VAL A 81 -0.95 0.83 -1.76
CA VAL A 81 -0.10 0.91 -0.57
C VAL A 81 0.72 2.18 -0.66
N TYR A 82 0.70 2.97 0.42
CA TYR A 82 1.46 4.20 0.55
C TYR A 82 2.53 4.04 1.61
N LEU A 83 3.73 4.57 1.39
CA LEU A 83 4.73 4.69 2.44
C LEU A 83 4.24 5.68 3.51
N GLU A 84 4.28 5.28 4.79
CA GLU A 84 3.86 6.16 5.90
C GLU A 84 4.78 7.41 5.98
N THR A 85 6.02 7.28 5.49
CA THR A 85 7.01 8.38 5.47
C THR A 85 6.69 9.51 4.48
N SER A 86 5.76 9.33 3.54
CA SER A 86 5.36 10.40 2.60
C SER A 86 4.40 11.43 3.25
N LYS A 87 4.15 11.33 4.56
CA LYS A 87 3.43 12.33 5.39
C LYS A 87 4.34 13.02 6.41
N VAL A 88 5.51 13.50 5.99
CA VAL A 88 6.22 14.57 6.71
C VAL A 88 6.56 15.69 5.73
N SER A 89 5.57 16.53 5.44
CA SER A 89 5.78 17.92 5.05
C SER A 89 4.45 18.64 5.23
N GLY A 90 4.30 19.33 6.36
CA GLY A 90 3.11 20.12 6.65
C GLY A 90 2.91 20.32 8.13
N PHE A 91 3.83 21.06 8.76
CA PHE A 91 3.51 22.14 9.70
C PHE A 91 4.61 23.20 9.61
#